data_AF-A0A0C3KN45-F1
#
_entry.id   AF-A0A0C3KN45-F1
#
_cell.length_a   1.000
_cell.length_b   1.000
_cell.length_c   1.000
_cell.angle_alpha   90.00
_cell.angle_beta   90.00
_cell.angle_gamma   90.00
#
_symmetry.space_group_name_H-M   'P 1'
#
loop_
_entity.id
_entity.type
_entity.pdbx_description
1 polymer ?
#
loop_
_entity_poly.entity_id
_entity_poly.type
_entity_poly.pdbx_seq_one_letter_code
_entity_poly.pdbx_strand_id
1 'polypeptide(L)'
;LAFLHQLNPPVCHGDLKSANVLVNLECRAILCDFGLARLYEDSGFGRLESSAVIKGSIRWCSPELLDGKPRTASSDIYAWAWLVWEIMTGELPYGEATADYVIMRKIFEGPITHANGESRLRDSLQLWDLMTRCWAADPLLRPTSA
;
A
#
# COMPACT_ATOMS: atom_id res chain seq x y z
N LEU A 1 -2.08 -11.55 -1.91
CA LEU A 1 -2.02 -10.58 -3.03
C LEU A 1 -1.87 -11.27 -4.38
N ALA A 2 -0.88 -12.16 -4.56
CA ALA A 2 -0.69 -12.93 -5.80
C ALA A 2 -2.01 -13.48 -6.38
N PHE A 3 -2.81 -14.14 -5.55
CA PHE A 3 -4.14 -14.64 -5.94
C PHE A 3 -5.02 -13.56 -6.59
N LEU A 4 -5.19 -12.40 -5.95
CA LEU A 4 -6.04 -11.31 -6.46
C LEU A 4 -5.49 -10.73 -7.76
N HIS A 5 -4.17 -10.50 -7.82
CA HIS A 5 -3.49 -9.88 -8.96
C HIS A 5 -3.39 -10.82 -10.18
N GLN A 6 -3.53 -12.14 -9.99
CA GLN A 6 -3.53 -13.15 -11.06
C GLN A 6 -4.93 -13.52 -11.57
N LEU A 7 -6.00 -12.99 -10.98
CA LEU A 7 -7.36 -13.16 -11.52
C LEU A 7 -7.47 -12.52 -12.91
N ASN A 8 -8.47 -12.93 -13.68
CA ASN A 8 -8.77 -12.36 -14.99
C ASN A 8 -10.22 -11.83 -15.03
N PRO A 9 -10.44 -10.50 -14.93
CA PRO A 9 -9.41 -9.46 -14.83
C PRO A 9 -8.72 -9.38 -13.45
N PRO A 10 -7.50 -8.81 -13.36
CA PRO A 10 -6.80 -8.62 -12.09
C PRO A 10 -7.61 -7.79 -11.10
N VAL A 11 -7.60 -8.19 -9.83
CA VAL A 11 -8.29 -7.50 -8.74
C VAL A 11 -7.29 -6.73 -7.90
N CYS A 12 -7.42 -5.41 -7.84
CA CYS A 12 -6.75 -4.57 -6.85
C CYS A 12 -7.56 -4.55 -5.55
N HIS A 13 -6.91 -4.68 -4.39
CA HIS A 13 -7.54 -4.54 -3.08
C HIS A 13 -7.84 -3.08 -2.73
N GLY A 14 -6.84 -2.19 -2.87
CA GLY A 14 -7.03 -0.75 -2.78
C GLY A 14 -7.01 -0.10 -1.39
N ASP A 15 -6.84 -0.86 -0.31
CA ASP A 15 -6.74 -0.36 1.08
C ASP A 15 -5.97 -1.34 1.99
N LEU A 16 -4.74 -1.69 1.62
CA LEU A 16 -3.90 -2.57 2.43
C LEU A 16 -3.30 -1.81 3.61
N LYS A 17 -3.56 -2.31 4.82
CA LYS A 17 -3.08 -1.82 6.13
C LYS A 17 -3.31 -2.89 7.18
N SER A 18 -2.64 -2.81 8.33
CA SER A 18 -2.75 -3.84 9.37
C SER A 18 -4.20 -4.06 9.83
N ALA A 19 -5.00 -3.00 9.91
CA ALA A 19 -6.41 -3.06 10.29
C ALA A 19 -7.28 -3.92 9.34
N ASN A 20 -6.82 -4.14 8.10
CA ASN A 20 -7.48 -4.95 7.09
C ASN A 20 -6.83 -6.35 6.94
N VAL A 21 -6.00 -6.74 7.92
CA VAL A 21 -5.41 -8.07 8.03
C VAL A 21 -5.88 -8.72 9.33
N LEU A 22 -6.73 -9.72 9.21
CA LEU A 22 -7.21 -10.51 10.35
C LEU A 22 -6.26 -11.68 10.61
N VAL A 23 -6.22 -12.17 11.85
CA VAL A 23 -5.51 -13.40 12.22
C VAL A 23 -6.53 -14.41 12.70
N ASN A 24 -6.59 -15.57 12.05
CA ASN A 24 -7.51 -16.64 12.42
C ASN A 24 -6.93 -17.54 13.55
N LEU A 25 -7.69 -18.55 13.98
CA LEU A 25 -7.30 -19.46 15.07
C LEU A 25 -6.05 -20.29 14.74
N GLU A 26 -5.75 -20.50 13.46
CA GLU A 26 -4.54 -21.19 12.98
C GLU A 26 -3.35 -20.23 12.78
N CYS A 27 -3.41 -19.01 13.33
CA CYS A 27 -2.40 -17.97 13.18
C CYS A 27 -2.12 -17.59 11.71
N ARG A 28 -3.11 -17.70 10.83
CA ARG A 28 -2.99 -17.29 9.42
C ARG A 28 -3.52 -15.88 9.23
N ALA A 29 -2.75 -15.08 8.49
CA ALA A 29 -3.15 -13.75 8.06
C ALA A 29 -4.19 -13.85 6.93
N ILE A 30 -5.33 -13.18 7.10
CA ILE A 30 -6.46 -13.16 6.17
C ILE A 30 -6.75 -11.70 5.79
N LEU A 31 -6.68 -11.39 4.50
CA LEU A 31 -7.09 -10.07 4.00
C LEU A 31 -8.61 -9.91 4.09
N CYS A 32 -9.06 -8.75 4.57
CA CYS A 32 -10.47 -8.38 4.66
C CYS A 32 -10.70 -6.96 4.10
N ASP A 33 -11.95 -6.50 4.14
CA ASP A 33 -12.37 -5.18 3.66
C ASP A 33 -12.03 -4.87 2.20
N PHE A 34 -12.78 -5.53 1.31
CA PHE A 34 -12.71 -5.31 -0.14
C PHE A 34 -13.60 -4.14 -0.61
N GLY A 35 -13.99 -3.21 0.27
CA GLY A 35 -14.90 -2.10 -0.10
C GLY A 35 -14.34 -1.19 -1.20
N LEU A 36 -13.01 -1.10 -1.29
CA LEU A 36 -12.28 -0.37 -2.33
C LEU A 36 -11.71 -1.26 -3.43
N ALA A 37 -12.01 -2.57 -3.43
CA ALA A 37 -11.47 -3.48 -4.42
C ALA A 37 -12.04 -3.19 -5.82
N ARG A 38 -11.20 -3.30 -6.85
CA ARG A 38 -11.55 -2.98 -8.24
C ARG A 38 -10.95 -3.97 -9.22
N LEU A 39 -11.69 -4.21 -10.31
CA LEU A 39 -11.18 -4.92 -11.48
C LEU A 39 -10.33 -3.94 -12.31
N TYR A 40 -9.16 -4.38 -12.74
CA TYR A 40 -8.23 -3.54 -13.50
C TYR A 40 -8.70 -3.23 -14.94
N GLU A 41 -9.70 -3.96 -15.46
CA GLU A 41 -10.25 -3.76 -16.81
C GLU A 41 -11.27 -2.61 -16.95
N ASP A 42 -11.60 -1.88 -15.88
CA ASP A 42 -12.62 -0.80 -15.93
C ASP A 42 -12.11 0.53 -16.54
N SER A 43 -11.15 0.45 -17.45
CA SER A 43 -10.65 1.61 -18.23
C SER A 43 -11.62 2.07 -19.33
N GLY A 44 -12.72 1.34 -19.57
CA GLY A 44 -13.74 1.67 -20.57
C GLY A 44 -14.93 2.50 -20.06
N PHE A 45 -15.21 2.49 -18.76
CA PHE A 45 -16.23 3.34 -18.14
C PHE A 45 -15.65 3.87 -16.84
N GLY A 46 -14.95 5.00 -16.94
CA GLY A 46 -14.56 5.80 -15.79
C GLY A 46 -15.81 6.14 -14.98
N ARG A 47 -16.15 5.30 -14.00
CA ARG A 47 -16.81 5.77 -12.80
C ARG A 47 -15.85 6.78 -12.23
N LEU A 48 -16.12 8.07 -12.50
CA LEU A 48 -15.44 9.20 -11.88
C LEU A 48 -15.25 8.84 -10.42
N GLU A 49 -14.03 8.46 -10.03
CA GLU A 49 -13.63 8.74 -8.67
C GLU A 49 -13.76 10.25 -8.59
N SER A 50 -14.70 10.74 -7.79
CA SER A 50 -14.81 12.16 -7.52
C SER A 50 -13.43 12.55 -7.02
N SER A 51 -12.65 13.23 -7.86
CA SER A 51 -11.26 13.63 -7.63
C SER A 51 -11.11 14.52 -6.39
N ALA A 52 -12.23 14.92 -5.80
CA ALA A 52 -12.33 15.72 -4.60
C ALA A 52 -12.05 14.96 -3.28
N VAL A 53 -12.09 13.62 -3.23
CA VAL A 53 -11.89 12.87 -1.98
C VAL A 53 -11.03 11.63 -2.20
N ILE A 54 -9.83 11.63 -1.61
CA ILE A 54 -8.99 10.43 -1.48
C ILE A 54 -9.77 9.40 -0.66
N LYS A 55 -10.14 8.29 -1.30
CA LYS A 55 -10.79 7.16 -0.63
C LYS A 55 -9.73 6.20 -0.06
N GLY A 56 -9.99 5.62 1.10
CA GLY A 56 -9.05 4.72 1.76
C GLY A 56 -8.04 5.46 2.63
N SER A 57 -6.98 4.74 3.01
CA SER A 57 -6.13 5.16 4.12
C SER A 57 -4.86 5.85 3.61
N ILE A 58 -4.83 7.18 3.71
CA ILE A 58 -3.80 8.05 3.10
C ILE A 58 -2.35 7.64 3.39
N ARG A 59 -2.07 7.12 4.60
CA ARG A 59 -0.72 6.74 5.04
C ARG A 59 -0.10 5.58 4.25
N TRP A 60 -0.93 4.76 3.61
CA TRP A 60 -0.49 3.63 2.76
C TRP A 60 -0.68 3.92 1.28
N CYS A 61 -1.24 5.09 0.91
CA CYS A 61 -1.49 5.45 -0.47
C CYS A 61 -0.18 5.69 -1.24
N SER A 62 -0.12 5.18 -2.46
CA SER A 62 0.96 5.48 -3.39
C SER A 62 0.85 6.89 -3.99
N PRO A 63 1.96 7.50 -4.44
CA PRO A 63 1.96 8.86 -4.97
C PRO A 63 0.96 9.06 -6.12
N GLU A 64 0.85 8.07 -7.02
CA GLU A 64 -0.06 8.18 -8.16
C GLU A 64 -1.55 8.19 -7.78
N LEU A 65 -1.92 7.60 -6.64
CA LEU A 65 -3.30 7.70 -6.13
C LEU A 65 -3.61 9.11 -5.63
N LEU A 66 -2.61 9.80 -5.05
CA LEU A 66 -2.75 11.19 -4.62
C LEU A 66 -2.86 12.15 -5.82
N ASP A 67 -2.26 11.78 -6.96
CA ASP A 67 -2.44 12.46 -8.25
C ASP A 67 -3.78 12.13 -8.94
N GLY A 68 -4.64 11.32 -8.31
CA GLY A 68 -5.94 10.94 -8.87
C GLY A 68 -5.88 9.86 -9.95
N LYS A 69 -4.77 9.13 -10.10
CA LYS A 69 -4.70 7.96 -10.98
C LYS A 69 -5.50 6.80 -10.37
N PRO A 70 -6.02 5.87 -11.18
CA PRO A 70 -6.80 4.74 -10.68
C PRO A 70 -5.95 3.78 -9.83
N ARG A 71 -6.63 3.05 -8.95
CA ARG A 71 -6.04 1.93 -8.19
C ARG A 71 -5.65 0.79 -9.10
N THR A 72 -4.48 0.22 -8.84
CA THR A 72 -3.87 -0.85 -9.64
C THR A 72 -3.20 -1.88 -8.73
N ALA A 73 -2.87 -3.05 -9.29
CA ALA A 73 -2.04 -4.02 -8.58
C ALA A 73 -0.73 -3.40 -8.05
N SER A 74 -0.13 -2.47 -8.80
CA SER A 74 1.09 -1.77 -8.37
C SER A 74 0.89 -0.82 -7.18
N SER A 75 -0.31 -0.22 -7.03
CA SER A 75 -0.63 0.56 -5.83
C SER A 75 -0.79 -0.33 -4.58
N ASP A 76 -1.29 -1.56 -4.74
CA ASP A 76 -1.29 -2.54 -3.64
C ASP A 76 0.14 -2.94 -3.23
N ILE A 77 1.08 -3.04 -4.17
CA ILE A 77 2.48 -3.36 -3.86
C ILE A 77 3.13 -2.28 -3.00
N TYR A 78 2.85 -1.01 -3.31
CA TYR A 78 3.31 0.12 -2.49
C TYR A 78 2.72 0.07 -1.07
N ALA A 79 1.40 -0.13 -0.98
CA ALA A 79 0.70 -0.23 0.31
C ALA A 79 1.15 -1.46 1.12
N TRP A 80 1.47 -2.58 0.46
CA TRP A 80 1.99 -3.79 1.10
C TRP A 80 3.32 -3.54 1.82
N ALA A 81 4.22 -2.75 1.24
CA ALA A 81 5.48 -2.41 1.90
C ALA A 81 5.25 -1.57 3.17
N TRP A 82 4.28 -0.66 3.15
CA TRP A 82 3.88 0.07 4.36
C TRP A 82 3.19 -0.80 5.40
N LEU A 83 2.38 -1.78 4.98
CA LEU A 83 1.81 -2.80 5.87
C LEU A 83 2.92 -3.62 6.55
N VAL A 84 3.93 -4.06 5.80
CA VAL A 84 5.07 -4.79 6.37
C VAL A 84 5.84 -3.92 7.35
N TRP A 85 6.08 -2.66 6.99
CA TRP A 85 6.72 -1.69 7.87
C TRP A 85 5.96 -1.57 9.19
N GLU A 86 4.65 -1.33 9.12
CA GLU A 86 3.73 -1.21 10.26
C GLU A 86 3.75 -2.45 11.16
N ILE A 87 3.75 -3.65 10.59
CA ILE A 87 3.84 -4.91 11.36
C ILE A 87 5.18 -5.01 12.10
N MET A 88 6.27 -4.61 11.44
CA MET A 88 7.63 -4.80 11.96
C MET A 88 8.04 -3.73 12.97
N THR A 89 7.46 -2.54 12.91
CA THR A 89 7.71 -1.44 13.85
C THR A 89 6.64 -1.33 14.94
N GLY A 90 5.42 -1.79 14.67
CA GLY A 90 4.25 -1.51 15.51
C GLY A 90 3.80 -0.05 15.44
N GLU A 91 4.33 0.74 14.50
CA GLU A 91 4.04 2.16 14.33
C GLU A 91 3.18 2.41 13.07
N LEU A 92 2.45 3.52 13.06
CA LEU A 92 1.75 3.98 11.86
C LEU A 92 2.72 4.68 10.90
N PRO A 93 2.60 4.48 9.57
CA PRO A 93 3.36 5.25 8.61
C PRO A 93 3.13 6.75 8.83
N TYR A 94 4.21 7.50 9.00
CA TYR A 94 4.18 8.94 9.29
C TYR A 94 3.41 9.30 10.59
N GLY A 95 3.47 8.46 11.62
CA GLY A 95 2.68 8.58 12.86
C GLY A 95 2.76 9.93 13.57
N GLU A 96 3.83 10.70 13.37
CA GLU A 96 4.03 12.06 13.87
C GLU A 96 3.20 13.12 13.12
N ALA A 97 2.76 12.83 11.90
CA ALA A 97 1.95 13.75 11.10
C ALA A 97 0.46 13.58 11.45
N THR A 98 -0.17 14.67 11.89
CA THR A 98 -1.60 14.70 12.24
C THR A 98 -2.49 15.22 11.12
N ALA A 99 -1.94 16.02 10.21
CA ALA A 99 -2.68 16.60 9.09
C ALA A 99 -2.36 15.88 7.77
N ASP A 100 -3.40 15.56 7.01
CA ASP A 100 -3.29 14.79 5.76
C ASP A 100 -2.33 15.43 4.75
N TYR A 101 -2.35 16.76 4.60
CA TYR A 101 -1.44 17.45 3.66
C TYR A 101 0.05 17.26 4.01
N VAL A 102 0.38 17.05 5.29
CA VAL A 102 1.76 16.76 5.73
C VAL A 102 2.15 15.33 5.31
N ILE A 103 1.21 14.39 5.40
CA ILE A 103 1.40 13.00 4.95
C ILE A 103 1.57 12.97 3.43
N MET A 104 0.70 13.67 2.68
CA MET A 104 0.81 13.77 1.22
C MET A 104 2.18 14.31 0.79
N ARG A 105 2.62 15.43 1.40
CA ARG A 105 3.94 16.01 1.10
C ARG A 105 5.05 14.99 1.32
N LYS A 106 5.02 14.25 2.44
CA LYS A 106 6.03 13.21 2.73
C LYS A 106 5.99 12.05 1.73
N ILE A 107 4.80 11.64 1.28
CA ILE A 107 4.68 10.60 0.24
C ILE A 107 5.38 11.03 -1.05
N PHE A 108 5.23 12.30 -1.45
CA PHE A 108 5.91 12.84 -2.63
C PHE A 108 7.42 13.08 -2.42
N GLU A 109 7.86 13.38 -1.20
CA GLU A 109 9.28 13.48 -0.85
C GLU A 109 9.99 12.10 -0.84
N GLY A 110 9.23 11.02 -0.65
CA GLY A 110 9.70 9.65 -0.67
C GLY A 110 9.47 8.90 0.65
N PRO A 111 9.62 7.57 0.65
CA PRO A 111 9.43 6.75 1.85
C PRO A 111 10.48 7.06 2.92
N ILE A 112 10.15 6.77 4.18
CA ILE A 112 11.08 6.93 5.31
C ILE A 112 12.23 5.93 5.14
N THR A 113 13.46 6.43 4.98
CA THR A 113 14.66 5.61 4.74
C THR A 113 15.32 5.05 6.00
N HIS A 114 14.76 5.33 7.18
CA HIS A 114 15.33 4.90 8.45
C HIS A 114 14.26 4.24 9.31
N ALA A 115 14.40 2.93 9.51
CA ALA A 115 13.74 2.27 10.63
C ALA A 115 14.40 2.77 11.92
N ASN A 116 13.60 3.31 12.84
CA ASN A 116 14.08 3.74 14.15
C ASN A 116 14.88 2.62 14.83
N GLY A 117 15.81 3.01 15.70
CA GLY A 117 16.83 2.23 16.42
C GLY A 117 16.44 0.88 17.04
N GLU A 118 15.17 0.49 17.02
CA GLU A 118 14.61 -0.65 17.74
C GLU A 118 13.85 -1.63 16.82
N SER A 119 13.81 -1.37 15.50
CA SER A 119 13.04 -2.18 14.57
C SER A 119 13.74 -3.48 14.15
N ARG A 120 12.98 -4.58 14.19
CA ARG A 120 13.31 -5.90 13.61
C ARG A 120 13.64 -5.85 12.10
N LEU A 121 13.34 -4.74 11.41
CA LEU A 121 13.63 -4.57 9.98
C LEU A 121 15.13 -4.61 9.67
N ARG A 122 15.99 -4.15 10.59
CA ARG A 122 17.45 -4.19 10.35
C ARG A 122 18.03 -5.60 10.33
N ASP A 123 17.35 -6.53 10.99
CA ASP A 123 17.77 -7.93 11.02
C ASP A 123 17.44 -8.65 9.70
N SER A 124 16.65 -8.01 8.81
CA SER A 124 16.24 -8.57 7.53
C SER A 124 16.53 -7.61 6.36
N LEU A 125 17.81 -7.51 5.97
CA LEU A 125 18.25 -6.71 4.82
C LEU A 125 17.51 -7.05 3.51
N GLN A 126 17.17 -8.32 3.31
CA GLN A 126 16.42 -8.77 2.13
C GLN A 126 14.99 -8.21 2.11
N LEU A 127 14.32 -8.16 3.27
CA LEU A 127 13.00 -7.59 3.39
C LEU A 127 13.03 -6.08 3.17
N TRP A 128 14.06 -5.41 3.72
CA TRP A 128 14.27 -3.98 3.51
C TRP A 128 14.51 -3.61 2.04
N ASP A 129 15.36 -4.38 1.33
CA ASP A 129 15.57 -4.21 -0.12
C ASP A 129 14.25 -4.36 -0.89
N LEU A 130 13.48 -5.41 -0.58
CA LEU A 130 12.18 -5.64 -1.22
C LEU A 130 11.22 -4.48 -0.98
N MET A 131 11.07 -4.02 0.27
CA MET A 131 10.22 -2.88 0.62
C MET A 131 10.65 -1.61 -0.12
N THR A 132 11.96 -1.36 -0.22
CA THR A 132 12.51 -0.21 -0.94
C THR A 132 12.13 -0.24 -2.42
N ARG A 133 12.19 -1.41 -3.07
CA ARG A 133 11.73 -1.58 -4.47
C ARG A 133 10.21 -1.41 -4.61
N CYS A 134 9.43 -1.89 -3.64
CA CYS A 134 7.98 -1.67 -3.60
C CYS A 134 7.59 -0.18 -3.47
N TRP A 135 8.44 0.65 -2.86
CA TRP A 135 8.21 2.09 -2.73
C TRP A 135 8.69 2.94 -3.91
N ALA A 136 9.07 2.33 -5.04
CA ALA A 136 9.45 3.08 -6.23
C ALA A 136 8.34 4.08 -6.63
N ALA A 137 8.73 5.32 -6.94
CA ALA A 137 7.80 6.37 -7.34
C ALA A 137 7.08 6.03 -8.66
N ASP A 138 7.82 5.46 -9.62
CA ASP A 138 7.23 4.91 -10.83
C ASP A 138 6.58 3.55 -10.54
N PRO A 139 5.24 3.41 -10.70
CA PRO A 139 4.53 2.16 -10.47
C PRO A 139 5.03 0.98 -11.32
N LEU A 140 5.64 1.24 -12.47
CA LEU A 140 6.16 0.20 -13.38
C LEU A 140 7.48 -0.40 -12.90
N LEU A 141 8.21 0.30 -12.02
CA LEU A 141 9.46 -0.19 -11.44
C LEU A 141 9.24 -1.03 -10.18
N ARG A 142 8.01 -1.10 -9.67
CA ARG A 142 7.66 -1.94 -8.51
C ARG A 142 7.60 -3.41 -8.91
N PRO A 143 8.01 -4.34 -8.02
CA PRO A 143 7.87 -5.77 -8.28
C PRO A 143 6.39 -6.18 -8.40
N THR A 144 6.13 -7.34 -9.01
CA THR A 144 4.81 -7.97 -8.99
C THR A 144 4.62 -8.79 -7.72
N SER A 145 3.37 -9.17 -7.42
CA SER A 145 3.06 -10.09 -6.32
C SER A 145 3.25 -11.57 -6.67
N ALA A 146 3.49 -11.87 -7.95
CA ALA A 146 3.85 -13.19 -8.48
C ALA A 146 5.36 -13.45 -8.32
#